data_AF-A0A383R6R7-F1
#
_entry.id   AF-A0A383R6R7-F1
#
_cell.length_a   1.000
_cell.length_b   1.000
_cell.length_c   1.000
_cell.angle_alpha   90.00
_cell.angle_beta   90.00
_cell.angle_gamma   90.00
#
_symmetry.space_group_name_H-M   'P 1'
#
loop_
_entity.id
_entity.type
_entity.pdbx_description
1 polymer ?
#
loop_
_entity_poly.entity_id
_entity_poly.type
_entity_poly.pdbx_seq_one_letter_code
_entity_poly.pdbx_strand_id
1 'polypeptide(L)'
;MKLNRRARGTEAEQFAIAYLERRGYRIIDVNWRCKLGEIDIVANDGDVWVFVEVRSRTAGLRYGGAAEAIDWRKQRKVRAVATAYMHRHRLDEVHIRFDAVAITYSTDLGTPPEIELFQGAF
;
A
#
# COMPACT_ATOMS: atom_id res chain seq x y z
N MET A 1 25.92 1.96 4.20
CA MET A 1 25.47 2.18 2.81
C MET A 1 24.02 2.66 2.85
N LYS A 2 23.74 3.94 2.59
CA LYS A 2 22.36 4.47 2.56
C LYS A 2 21.67 3.86 1.34
N LEU A 3 20.89 2.80 1.52
CA LEU A 3 20.04 2.25 0.47
C LEU A 3 19.20 3.39 -0.12
N ASN A 4 19.27 3.54 -1.44
CA ASN A 4 18.53 4.55 -2.19
C ASN A 4 17.05 4.42 -1.84
N ARG A 5 16.48 5.47 -1.22
CA ARG A 5 15.10 5.46 -0.71
C ARG A 5 14.07 5.10 -1.79
N ARG A 6 14.37 5.40 -3.06
CA ARG A 6 13.55 4.98 -4.22
C ARG A 6 13.62 3.49 -4.48
N ALA A 7 14.83 2.90 -4.49
CA ALA A 7 15.00 1.47 -4.72
C ALA A 7 14.28 0.64 -3.64
N ARG A 8 14.35 1.08 -2.38
CA ARG A 8 13.64 0.44 -1.27
C ARG A 8 12.11 0.56 -1.38
N GLY A 9 11.61 1.65 -1.97
CA GLY A 9 10.19 1.83 -2.26
C GLY A 9 9.69 0.82 -3.31
N THR A 10 10.39 0.75 -4.45
CA THR A 10 10.07 -0.22 -5.50
C THR A 10 10.15 -1.67 -5.02
N GLU A 11 11.16 -2.01 -4.22
CA GLU A 11 11.29 -3.34 -3.62
C GLU A 11 10.12 -3.65 -2.67
N ALA A 12 9.73 -2.68 -1.83
CA ALA A 12 8.59 -2.86 -0.91
C ALA A 12 7.28 -3.07 -1.67
N GLU A 13 7.05 -2.34 -2.76
CA GLU A 13 5.88 -2.53 -3.63
C GLU A 13 5.85 -3.94 -4.25
N GLN A 14 7.01 -4.45 -4.72
CA GLN A 14 7.10 -5.81 -5.25
C GLN A 14 6.78 -6.87 -4.19
N PHE A 15 7.30 -6.71 -2.98
CA PHE A 15 6.95 -7.59 -1.87
C PHE A 15 5.45 -7.54 -1.54
N ALA A 16 4.86 -6.34 -1.53
CA ALA A 16 3.43 -6.16 -1.28
C ALA A 16 2.56 -6.81 -2.37
N ILE A 17 2.89 -6.60 -3.65
CA ILE A 17 2.22 -7.22 -4.79
C ILE A 17 2.23 -8.75 -4.65
N ALA A 18 3.41 -9.34 -4.52
CA ALA A 18 3.55 -10.78 -4.43
C ALA A 18 2.83 -11.36 -3.20
N TYR A 19 2.79 -10.60 -2.10
CA TYR A 19 2.07 -10.99 -0.89
C TYR A 19 0.55 -10.97 -1.06
N LEU A 20 0.02 -9.92 -1.69
CA LEU A 20 -1.41 -9.78 -1.99
C LEU A 20 -1.88 -10.86 -2.96
N GLU A 21 -1.12 -11.12 -4.03
CA GLU A 21 -1.43 -12.17 -5.00
C GLU A 21 -1.51 -13.56 -4.34
N ARG A 22 -0.56 -13.89 -3.45
CA ARG A 22 -0.60 -15.15 -2.67
C ARG A 22 -1.81 -15.24 -1.74
N ARG A 23 -2.43 -14.12 -1.38
CA ARG A 23 -3.67 -14.05 -0.58
C ARG A 23 -4.94 -14.00 -1.43
N GLY A 24 -4.83 -14.14 -2.76
CA GLY A 24 -5.98 -14.20 -3.66
C GLY A 24 -6.43 -12.84 -4.23
N TYR A 25 -5.69 -11.76 -3.93
CA TYR A 25 -5.98 -10.47 -4.55
C TYR A 25 -5.57 -10.50 -6.02
N ARG A 26 -6.39 -9.89 -6.87
CA ARG A 26 -6.03 -9.63 -8.28
C ARG A 26 -5.51 -8.22 -8.40
N ILE A 27 -4.25 -8.04 -8.79
CA ILE A 27 -3.68 -6.71 -9.03
C ILE A 27 -4.24 -6.12 -10.32
N ILE A 28 -4.73 -4.88 -10.25
CA ILE A 28 -5.34 -4.15 -11.37
C ILE A 28 -4.42 -3.03 -11.87
N ASP A 29 -3.82 -2.28 -10.95
CA ASP A 29 -2.92 -1.18 -11.29
C ASP A 29 -1.88 -0.99 -10.19
N VAL A 30 -0.71 -0.46 -10.55
CA VAL A 30 0.40 -0.19 -9.62
C VAL A 30 0.99 1.17 -9.90
N ASN A 31 1.34 1.92 -8.85
CA ASN A 31 1.88 3.28 -8.96
C ASN A 31 0.98 4.22 -9.77
N TRP A 32 -0.35 4.12 -9.59
CA TRP A 32 -1.28 4.98 -10.31
C TRP A 32 -1.18 6.43 -9.82
N ARG A 33 -1.08 7.38 -10.74
CA ARG A 33 -0.82 8.79 -10.43
C ARG A 33 -1.82 9.73 -11.09
N CYS A 34 -2.21 10.75 -10.35
CA CYS A 34 -2.97 11.89 -10.87
C CYS A 34 -2.51 13.20 -10.21
N LYS A 35 -3.13 14.33 -10.57
CA LYS A 35 -2.78 15.65 -10.01
C LYS A 35 -2.97 15.75 -8.48
N LEU A 36 -3.81 14.89 -7.90
CA LEU A 36 -4.12 14.89 -6.46
C LEU A 36 -3.12 14.05 -5.65
N GLY A 37 -2.40 13.12 -6.27
CA GLY A 37 -1.49 12.20 -5.59
C GLY A 37 -1.33 10.88 -6.33
N GLU A 38 -1.01 9.84 -5.56
CA GLU A 38 -0.74 8.49 -6.06
C GLU A 38 -1.44 7.43 -5.20
N ILE A 39 -1.72 6.29 -5.80
CA ILE A 39 -2.12 5.03 -5.14
C ILE A 39 -1.05 4.00 -5.48
N ASP A 40 -0.50 3.34 -4.47
CA ASP A 40 0.59 2.39 -4.66
C ASP A 40 0.11 1.14 -5.40
N ILE A 41 -1.02 0.56 -4.97
CA ILE A 41 -1.62 -0.63 -5.59
C ILE A 41 -3.15 -0.50 -5.63
N VAL A 42 -3.75 -0.81 -6.77
CA VAL A 42 -5.19 -1.06 -6.92
C VAL A 42 -5.39 -2.54 -7.20
N ALA A 43 -6.27 -3.18 -6.46
CA ALA A 43 -6.53 -4.61 -6.57
C ALA A 43 -8.02 -4.94 -6.44
N ASN A 44 -8.39 -6.17 -6.77
CA ASN A 44 -9.67 -6.77 -6.36
C ASN A 44 -9.45 -7.85 -5.30
N ASP A 45 -10.30 -7.84 -4.28
CA ASP A 45 -10.48 -8.91 -3.30
C ASP A 45 -11.92 -9.42 -3.45
N GLY A 46 -12.09 -10.47 -4.26
CA GLY A 46 -13.41 -10.84 -4.79
C GLY A 46 -14.04 -9.68 -5.58
N ASP A 47 -15.18 -9.21 -5.09
CA ASP A 47 -16.02 -8.20 -5.73
C ASP A 47 -15.65 -6.77 -5.27
N VAL A 48 -14.71 -6.66 -4.32
CA VAL A 48 -14.33 -5.40 -3.69
C VAL A 48 -13.13 -4.80 -4.41
N TRP A 49 -13.21 -3.51 -4.73
CA TRP A 49 -12.09 -2.71 -5.20
C TRP A 49 -11.26 -2.24 -4.01
N VAL A 50 -10.00 -2.64 -3.97
CA VAL A 50 -9.10 -2.34 -2.87
C VAL A 50 -8.03 -1.36 -3.32
N PHE A 51 -7.95 -0.24 -2.62
CA PHE A 51 -6.87 0.74 -2.75
C PHE A 51 -5.88 0.52 -1.61
N VAL A 52 -4.66 0.11 -1.94
CA VAL A 52 -3.66 -0.30 -0.95
C VAL A 52 -2.53 0.72 -0.88
N GLU A 53 -2.20 1.12 0.34
CA GLU A 53 -1.00 1.90 0.66
C GLU A 53 0.12 0.99 1.17
N VAL A 54 1.32 1.09 0.60
CA VAL A 54 2.50 0.32 0.97
C VAL A 54 3.40 1.15 1.87
N ARG A 55 3.76 0.59 3.03
CA ARG A 55 4.59 1.27 4.03
C ARG A 55 5.79 0.41 4.33
N SER A 56 6.99 0.98 4.25
CA SER A 56 8.22 0.26 4.56
C SER A 56 8.98 0.89 5.73
N ARG A 57 9.47 0.08 6.65
CA ARG A 57 10.36 0.48 7.76
C ARG A 57 11.50 -0.51 7.96
N THR A 58 12.54 -0.12 8.70
CA THR A 58 13.61 -1.03 9.15
C THR A 58 13.46 -1.27 10.65
N ALA A 59 13.53 -2.53 11.08
CA ALA A 59 13.45 -2.93 12.48
C ALA A 59 14.49 -2.21 13.34
N GLY A 60 14.16 -1.93 14.60
CA GLY A 60 15.05 -1.25 15.54
C GLY A 60 15.19 0.27 15.36
N LEU A 61 14.78 0.84 14.22
CA LEU A 61 14.58 2.28 14.13
C LEU A 61 13.30 2.64 14.92
N ARG A 62 13.46 3.28 16.09
CA ARG A 62 12.37 3.74 16.98
C ARG A 62 11.53 4.89 16.39
N TYR A 63 11.12 4.78 15.14
CA TYR A 63 10.13 5.66 14.53
C TYR A 63 8.89 4.83 14.19
N GLY A 64 7.82 5.02 14.97
CA GLY A 64 6.47 4.57 14.61
C GLY A 64 5.89 3.36 15.36
N GLY A 65 6.04 3.29 16.69
CA GLY A 65 5.14 2.49 17.52
C GLY A 65 3.81 3.22 17.72
N ALA A 66 2.67 2.53 17.67
CA ALA A 66 1.29 3.05 17.70
C ALA A 66 0.91 4.09 16.60
N ALA A 67 1.88 4.67 15.91
CA ALA A 67 1.74 5.71 14.89
C ALA A 67 1.82 5.18 13.44
N GLU A 68 1.66 3.87 13.24
CA GLU A 68 1.46 3.24 11.92
C GLU A 68 0.06 3.49 11.34
N ALA A 69 -0.85 4.04 12.15
CA ALA A 69 -2.11 4.57 11.66
C ALA A 69 -1.86 5.60 10.55
N ILE A 70 -2.45 5.36 9.38
CA ILE A 70 -2.51 6.35 8.32
C ILE A 70 -3.24 7.55 8.89
N ASP A 71 -2.55 8.68 9.07
CA ASP A 71 -3.17 9.86 9.69
C ASP A 71 -4.35 10.38 8.87
N TRP A 72 -5.25 11.12 9.51
CA TRP A 72 -6.47 11.63 8.88
C TRP A 72 -6.20 12.44 7.60
N ARG A 73 -5.05 13.14 7.49
CA ARG A 73 -4.70 13.94 6.31
C ARG A 73 -4.38 13.03 5.14
N LYS A 74 -3.58 11.98 5.39
CA LYS A 74 -3.23 10.98 4.41
C LYS A 74 -4.45 10.17 4.01
N GLN A 75 -5.30 9.74 4.95
CA GLN A 75 -6.57 9.06 4.62
C GLN A 75 -7.44 9.89 3.67
N ARG A 76 -7.65 11.18 3.99
CA ARG A 76 -8.44 12.09 3.15
C ARG A 76 -7.83 12.25 1.75
N LYS A 77 -6.50 12.35 1.66
CA LYS A 77 -5.79 12.42 0.37
C LYS A 77 -6.00 11.15 -0.44
N VAL A 78 -5.80 9.97 0.15
CA VAL A 78 -5.94 8.68 -0.54
C VAL A 78 -7.38 8.49 -1.02
N ARG A 79 -8.37 8.82 -0.19
CA ARG A 79 -9.79 8.79 -0.61
C ARG A 79 -10.04 9.68 -1.82
N ALA A 80 -9.50 10.90 -1.87
CA ALA A 80 -9.65 11.78 -3.01
C ALA A 80 -8.96 11.25 -4.29
N VAL A 81 -7.78 10.63 -4.15
CA VAL A 81 -7.07 10.01 -5.27
C VAL A 81 -7.83 8.77 -5.78
N ALA A 82 -8.38 7.95 -4.88
CA ALA A 82 -9.23 6.81 -5.22
C ALA A 82 -10.52 7.24 -5.93
N THR A 83 -11.18 8.31 -5.49
CA THR A 83 -12.34 8.89 -6.22
C THR A 83 -11.95 9.29 -7.64
N ALA A 84 -10.78 9.91 -7.84
CA ALA A 84 -10.31 10.25 -9.18
C ALA A 84 -10.01 9.00 -10.03
N TYR A 85 -9.49 7.94 -9.43
CA TYR A 85 -9.31 6.64 -10.09
C TYR A 85 -10.66 6.10 -10.55
N MET A 86 -11.63 5.98 -9.63
CA MET A 86 -12.97 5.45 -9.92
C MET A 86 -13.65 6.21 -11.05
N HIS A 87 -13.63 7.55 -11.00
CA HIS A 87 -14.21 8.39 -12.05
C HIS A 87 -13.52 8.18 -13.41
N ARG A 88 -12.18 8.05 -13.43
CA ARG A 88 -11.43 7.81 -14.67
C ARG A 88 -11.77 6.44 -15.28
N HIS A 89 -12.00 5.44 -14.44
CA HIS A 89 -12.25 4.06 -14.85
C HIS A 89 -13.75 3.72 -14.92
N ARG A 90 -14.64 4.70 -14.73
CA ARG A 90 -16.12 4.52 -14.73
C ARG A 90 -16.58 3.41 -13.79
N LEU A 91 -15.99 3.39 -12.60
CA LEU A 91 -16.31 2.44 -11.54
C LEU A 91 -17.44 3.00 -10.68
N ASP A 92 -18.65 2.90 -11.20
CA ASP A 92 -19.87 3.32 -10.52
C ASP A 92 -20.42 2.16 -9.65
N GLU A 93 -20.97 2.49 -8.48
CA GLU A 93 -21.65 1.55 -7.57
C GLU A 93 -20.82 0.33 -7.09
N VAL A 94 -19.50 0.45 -7.05
CA VAL A 94 -18.61 -0.62 -6.54
C VAL A 94 -18.41 -0.57 -5.03
N HIS A 95 -18.23 -1.73 -4.41
CA HIS A 95 -17.71 -1.81 -3.06
C HIS A 95 -16.22 -1.47 -3.05
N ILE A 96 -15.81 -0.59 -2.13
CA ILE A 96 -14.41 -0.21 -1.98
C ILE A 96 -13.89 -0.48 -0.57
N ARG A 97 -12.60 -0.80 -0.47
CA ARG A 97 -11.88 -0.92 0.79
C ARG A 97 -10.51 -0.26 0.68
N PHE A 98 -10.04 0.33 1.76
CA PHE A 98 -8.68 0.88 1.84
C PHE A 98 -7.86 -0.04 2.74
N ASP A 99 -6.86 -0.69 2.15
CA ASP A 99 -5.97 -1.60 2.87
C ASP A 99 -4.59 -0.95 3.04
N ALA A 100 -3.80 -1.47 3.98
CA ALA A 100 -2.39 -1.12 4.10
C ALA A 100 -1.52 -2.37 4.16
N VAL A 101 -0.37 -2.33 3.49
CA VAL A 101 0.67 -3.37 3.62
C VAL A 101 1.89 -2.76 4.28
N ALA A 102 2.29 -3.31 5.42
CA ALA A 102 3.52 -2.92 6.11
C ALA A 102 4.64 -3.93 5.80
N ILE A 103 5.79 -3.41 5.39
CA ILE A 103 7.03 -4.13 5.12
C ILE A 103 8.06 -3.73 6.16
N THR A 104 8.44 -4.66 7.04
CA THR A 104 9.45 -4.43 8.07
C THR A 104 10.73 -5.18 7.70
N TYR A 105 11.75 -4.45 7.25
CA TYR A 105 13.07 -5.00 6.94
C TYR A 105 13.84 -5.29 8.21
N SER A 106 14.43 -6.48 8.31
CA SER A 106 15.38 -6.80 9.38
C SER A 106 16.67 -5.98 9.24
N THR A 107 17.36 -5.79 10.36
CA THR A 107 18.75 -5.29 10.37
C THR A 107 19.76 -6.36 9.99
N ASP A 108 19.37 -7.63 10.07
CA ASP A 108 20.22 -8.77 9.71
C ASP A 108 20.22 -8.98 8.20
N LEU A 109 21.41 -8.99 7.61
CA LEU A 109 21.57 -9.16 6.16
C LEU A 109 21.08 -10.54 5.72
N GLY A 110 20.28 -10.57 4.66
CA GLY A 110 19.75 -11.81 4.07
C GLY A 110 18.46 -12.32 4.72
N THR A 111 18.00 -11.71 5.82
CA THR A 111 16.70 -12.02 6.41
C THR A 111 15.58 -11.38 5.59
N PRO A 112 14.59 -12.16 5.09
CA PRO A 112 13.44 -11.60 4.38
C PRO A 112 12.67 -10.59 5.25
N PRO A 113 12.05 -9.57 4.64
CA PRO A 113 11.23 -8.65 5.40
C PRO A 113 9.97 -9.34 5.94
N GLU A 114 9.52 -8.90 7.12
CA GLU A 114 8.20 -9.23 7.62
C GLU A 114 7.15 -8.42 6.85
N ILE A 115 6.04 -9.07 6.47
CA ILE A 115 4.97 -8.45 5.69
C ILE A 115 3.65 -8.65 6.44
N GLU A 116 2.96 -7.55 6.72
CA GLU A 116 1.66 -7.54 7.38
C GLU A 116 0.62 -6.81 6.52
N LEU A 117 -0.60 -7.35 6.47
CA LEU A 117 -1.72 -6.75 5.75
C LEU A 117 -2.80 -6.34 6.75
N PHE A 118 -3.19 -5.07 6.67
CA PHE A 118 -4.29 -4.47 7.41
C PHE A 118 -5.45 -4.23 6.45
N GLN A 119 -6.45 -5.11 6.48
CA GLN A 119 -7.67 -4.93 5.70
C GLN A 119 -8.55 -3.85 6.34
N GLY A 120 -9.13 -2.95 5.54
CA GLY A 120 -9.99 -1.88 6.06
C GLY A 120 -9.25 -0.95 7.02
N ALA A 121 -8.01 -0.62 6.67
CA ALA A 121 -7.11 0.19 7.49
C ALA A 121 -7.69 1.58 7.82
N PHE A 122 -8.57 2.13 6.98
CA PHE A 122 -9.25 3.40 7.25
C PHE A 122 -10.48 3.69 6.38
#